data_AF-A0A1R3GCP6-F1
#
_entry.id   AF-A0A1R3GCP6-F1
#
_cell.length_a   1.000
_cell.length_b   1.000
_cell.length_c   1.000
_cell.angle_alpha   90.00
_cell.angle_beta   90.00
_cell.angle_gamma   90.00
#
_symmetry.space_group_name_H-M   'P 1'
#
loop_
_entity.id
_entity.type
_entity.pdbx_description
1 polymer ?
#
loop_
_entity_poly.entity_id
_entity_poly.type
_entity_poly.pdbx_seq_one_letter_code
_entity_poly.pdbx_strand_id
1 'polypeptide(L)'
;MEQILSMEGGSEEQSHANYSKIQVPPELIDKANPLLNKGRIFISKTSPPTVTDSYSTQFRKDFSLFLKLRSIELAPEGRMVLTLRGRRTADPTDESCVLWDYLGQAFQELVTELPNPRPESETRSMACSTNAFSLYLSSKSASDFNPNSSDLFLRVNKPAKVSLRGSSSGEFNPGRVALSRPSGLRGRICANATQVMDQSVGEKSSKVPTIVEVDLGTRSYPIYIGSGLLNQPELLQKHVHGKKVLVVTNTTIAPLYLDKVIDALTKGNPNVSVETVILPDGEKYKNMETLMKVFDKAIESRLDRKCTFVALGGGVIGDMCGFAAAAFLRGVNFIQIPTTVMAQVDSSVGGKTGINHPLGKNLIGAFYQPQCVLVDTDTLDTLPDRELASGLAEVIKYGLIRDAEFFEWQEKNMEKLMARDPDAFAYAIKRSCENKAEVVSLDEKESGLRATLNLGHTFGHAIETGFGYGEWLHGEAVAAGTVMAVDMSYRLGWIDSSIVKRVNDILVRAKLPTAPPEIMTVEMFKSVMAVDKKVADGLLRLILLKGPLGNCVFTGEYDRKALDDTLKAFCKS
;
A
#
# COMPACT_ATOMS: atom_id res chain seq x y z
N MET A 1 -3.89 -3.14 -28.09
CA MET A 1 -3.80 -2.99 -26.63
C MET A 1 -4.55 -1.73 -26.25
N GLU A 2 -5.53 -1.82 -25.35
CA GLU A 2 -6.22 -0.67 -24.80
C GLU A 2 -5.57 -0.31 -23.45
N GLN A 3 -5.07 0.92 -23.31
CA GLN A 3 -4.73 1.49 -22.01
C GLN A 3 -5.92 2.32 -21.54
N ILE A 4 -6.53 1.89 -20.43
CA ILE A 4 -7.58 2.64 -19.73
C ILE A 4 -6.90 3.45 -18.63
N LEU A 5 -6.98 4.77 -18.69
CA LEU A 5 -6.44 5.67 -17.68
C LEU A 5 -7.57 6.51 -17.05
N SER A 6 -7.64 6.47 -15.71
CA SER A 6 -8.52 7.32 -14.90
C SER A 6 -7.72 8.42 -14.22
N MET A 7 -8.15 9.68 -14.33
CA MET A 7 -7.55 10.78 -13.56
C MET A 7 -8.20 10.88 -12.17
N GLU A 8 -7.40 10.67 -11.12
CA GLU A 8 -7.76 10.97 -9.72
C GLU A 8 -6.83 12.06 -9.17
N GLY A 9 -7.40 13.01 -8.42
CA GLY A 9 -6.63 14.08 -7.77
C GLY A 9 -6.19 13.68 -6.35
N GLY A 10 -4.89 13.46 -6.15
CA GLY A 10 -4.26 13.24 -4.83
C GLY A 10 -2.73 13.03 -4.87
N SER A 11 -2.03 13.59 -3.87
CA SER A 11 -0.59 13.80 -3.51
C SER A 11 0.58 13.01 -4.16
N GLU A 12 1.73 13.69 -4.27
CA GLU A 12 3.03 13.35 -4.95
C GLU A 12 3.84 12.32 -4.14
N GLU A 13 4.70 11.43 -4.66
CA GLU A 13 5.90 11.69 -5.49
C GLU A 13 6.37 10.52 -6.40
N GLN A 14 6.88 10.94 -7.58
CA GLN A 14 8.07 10.48 -8.33
C GLN A 14 8.13 9.06 -8.93
N SER A 15 7.24 8.83 -9.90
CA SER A 15 7.63 8.24 -11.18
C SER A 15 7.17 9.18 -12.32
N HIS A 16 7.59 8.97 -13.57
CA HIS A 16 7.18 9.78 -14.73
C HIS A 16 5.64 9.89 -14.94
N ALA A 17 4.83 9.29 -14.07
CA ALA A 17 3.38 9.45 -13.89
C ALA A 17 2.93 10.78 -13.23
N ASN A 18 3.84 11.64 -12.79
CA ASN A 18 3.52 12.83 -11.98
C ASN A 18 2.91 14.04 -12.73
N TYR A 19 2.77 14.01 -14.06
CA TYR A 19 2.17 15.12 -14.81
C TYR A 19 0.63 15.17 -14.77
N SER A 20 -0.01 14.35 -13.93
CA SER A 20 -1.47 14.27 -13.83
C SER A 20 -2.09 15.26 -12.85
N LYS A 21 -1.28 16.04 -12.11
CA LYS A 21 -1.78 17.06 -11.19
C LYS A 21 -1.80 18.42 -11.88
N ILE A 22 -3.00 18.87 -12.24
CA ILE A 22 -3.24 20.26 -12.61
C ILE A 22 -2.78 21.12 -11.45
N GLN A 23 -1.77 21.96 -11.69
CA GLN A 23 -1.19 22.78 -10.65
C GLN A 23 -2.10 23.98 -10.35
N VAL A 24 -2.05 24.45 -9.11
CA VAL A 24 -2.66 25.73 -8.74
C VAL A 24 -1.81 26.84 -9.37
N PRO A 25 -2.39 27.75 -10.18
CA PRO A 25 -1.64 28.86 -10.77
C PRO A 25 -0.85 29.63 -9.70
N PRO A 26 0.44 29.99 -9.95
CA PRO A 26 1.26 30.70 -8.97
C PRO A 26 0.65 32.00 -8.45
N GLU A 27 -0.10 32.72 -9.30
CA GLU A 27 -0.85 33.93 -8.90
C GLU A 27 -2.01 33.68 -7.92
N LEU A 28 -2.46 32.43 -7.75
CA LEU A 28 -3.53 32.04 -6.83
C LEU A 28 -3.04 31.36 -5.54
N ILE A 29 -1.71 31.25 -5.39
CA ILE A 29 -1.09 30.70 -4.19
C ILE A 29 -1.02 31.79 -3.12
N ASP A 30 -1.72 31.59 -2.00
CA ASP A 30 -1.57 32.43 -0.82
C ASP A 30 -0.17 32.21 -0.23
N LYS A 31 0.71 33.20 -0.40
CA LYS A 31 2.10 33.17 0.09
C LYS A 31 2.20 33.26 1.62
N ALA A 32 1.16 33.76 2.29
CA ALA A 32 1.11 33.85 3.75
C ALA A 32 0.56 32.57 4.40
N ASN A 33 -0.26 31.80 3.66
CA ASN A 33 -0.79 30.52 4.13
C ASN A 33 -0.85 29.46 3.01
N PRO A 34 0.26 28.78 2.70
CA PRO A 34 0.35 27.81 1.61
C PRO A 34 -0.61 26.61 1.75
N LEU A 35 -1.15 26.38 2.95
CA LEU A 35 -2.01 25.26 3.30
C LEU A 35 -3.49 25.50 2.99
N LEU A 36 -3.90 26.74 2.69
CA LEU A 36 -5.32 27.12 2.68
C LEU A 36 -6.13 26.38 1.60
N ASN A 37 -5.48 25.98 0.50
CA ASN A 37 -6.15 25.29 -0.61
C ASN A 37 -5.80 23.80 -0.73
N LYS A 38 -4.81 23.26 0.01
CA LYS A 38 -4.36 21.84 -0.09
C LYS A 38 -4.21 21.32 -1.55
N GLY A 39 -3.79 22.17 -2.49
CA GLY A 39 -3.72 21.82 -3.92
C GLY A 39 -5.07 21.64 -4.64
N ARG A 40 -6.17 22.15 -4.07
CA ARG A 40 -7.53 22.07 -4.60
C ARG A 40 -8.09 23.47 -4.81
N ILE A 41 -8.46 23.80 -6.04
CA ILE A 41 -9.24 25.01 -6.34
C ILE A 41 -10.69 24.58 -6.53
N PHE A 42 -11.58 25.21 -5.75
CA PHE A 42 -13.03 25.09 -5.93
C PHE A 42 -13.51 26.28 -6.77
N ILE A 43 -13.74 26.05 -8.06
CA ILE A 43 -14.41 27.02 -8.92
C ILE A 43 -15.91 26.89 -8.72
N SER A 44 -16.56 28.00 -8.43
CA SER A 44 -18.02 28.11 -8.35
C SER A 44 -18.48 29.31 -9.16
N LYS A 45 -19.80 29.47 -9.34
CA LYS A 45 -20.37 30.64 -10.03
C LYS A 45 -20.02 31.97 -9.40
N THR A 46 -19.61 31.98 -8.13
CA THR A 46 -19.22 33.19 -7.40
C THR A 46 -17.71 33.43 -7.41
N SER A 47 -16.93 32.56 -8.05
CA SER A 47 -15.48 32.74 -8.18
C SER A 47 -15.18 33.95 -9.08
N PRO A 48 -14.21 34.82 -8.70
CA PRO A 48 -13.82 35.94 -9.54
C PRO A 48 -13.37 35.49 -10.95
N PRO A 49 -13.67 36.27 -12.02
CA PRO A 49 -13.25 35.93 -13.38
C PRO A 49 -11.73 35.70 -13.50
N THR A 50 -10.93 36.52 -12.82
CA THR A 50 -9.46 36.40 -12.79
C THR A 50 -8.97 35.06 -12.22
N VAL A 51 -9.65 34.51 -11.22
CA VAL A 51 -9.34 33.20 -10.63
C VAL A 51 -9.69 32.07 -11.59
N THR A 52 -10.81 32.22 -12.28
CA THR A 52 -11.32 31.25 -13.26
C THR A 52 -10.40 31.19 -14.49
N ASP A 53 -9.95 32.35 -14.99
CA ASP A 53 -9.07 32.48 -16.14
C ASP A 53 -7.65 31.92 -15.87
N SER A 54 -7.07 32.23 -14.71
CA SER A 54 -5.77 31.68 -14.31
C SER A 54 -5.81 30.16 -14.19
N TYR A 55 -6.87 29.60 -13.59
CA TYR A 55 -7.01 28.15 -13.48
C TYR A 55 -7.23 27.48 -14.84
N SER A 56 -8.06 28.07 -15.69
CA SER A 56 -8.27 27.61 -17.06
C SER A 56 -6.96 27.54 -17.84
N THR A 57 -6.15 28.60 -17.76
CA THR A 57 -4.85 28.71 -18.42
C THR A 57 -3.88 27.63 -17.95
N GLN A 58 -3.81 27.40 -16.63
CA GLN A 58 -2.93 26.38 -16.05
C GLN A 58 -3.39 24.95 -16.37
N PHE A 59 -4.70 24.67 -16.26
CA PHE A 59 -5.30 23.40 -16.67
C PHE A 59 -4.96 23.08 -18.13
N ARG A 60 -5.13 24.07 -19.02
CA ARG A 60 -4.86 23.94 -20.45
C ARG A 60 -3.40 23.58 -20.72
N LYS A 61 -2.46 24.25 -20.04
CA LYS A 61 -1.01 23.99 -20.14
C LYS A 61 -0.66 22.58 -19.67
N ASP A 62 -1.14 22.19 -18.51
CA ASP A 62 -0.80 20.90 -17.89
C ASP A 62 -1.41 19.73 -18.69
N PHE A 63 -2.66 19.88 -19.13
CA PHE A 63 -3.34 18.85 -19.91
C PHE A 63 -2.72 18.67 -21.31
N SER A 64 -2.30 19.76 -21.95
CA SER A 64 -1.59 19.69 -23.23
C SER A 64 -0.23 18.99 -23.09
N LEU A 65 0.51 19.28 -22.01
CA LEU A 65 1.75 18.58 -21.71
C LEU A 65 1.52 17.09 -21.44
N PHE A 66 0.49 16.75 -20.67
CA PHE A 66 0.09 15.36 -20.41
C PHE A 66 -0.18 14.61 -21.73
N LEU A 67 -0.99 15.16 -22.63
CA LEU A 67 -1.30 14.54 -23.92
C LEU A 67 -0.05 14.36 -24.78
N LYS A 68 0.84 15.36 -24.80
CA LYS A 68 2.11 15.30 -25.53
C LYS A 68 3.01 14.19 -25.01
N LEU A 69 3.18 14.08 -23.69
CA LEU A 69 3.99 13.01 -23.07
C LEU A 69 3.40 11.63 -23.34
N ARG A 70 2.09 11.45 -23.16
CA ARG A 70 1.41 10.18 -23.42
C ARG A 70 1.48 9.77 -24.88
N SER A 71 1.50 10.73 -25.81
CA SER A 71 1.64 10.43 -27.23
C SER A 71 2.99 9.80 -27.61
N ILE A 72 4.05 10.09 -26.85
CA ILE A 72 5.39 9.54 -27.07
C ILE A 72 5.46 8.07 -26.59
N GLU A 73 4.63 7.71 -25.61
CA GLU A 73 4.58 6.36 -25.03
C GLU A 73 3.69 5.38 -25.82
N LEU A 74 2.91 5.87 -26.78
CA LEU A 74 2.06 5.02 -27.61
C LEU A 74 2.90 4.21 -28.60
N ALA A 75 2.76 2.89 -28.55
CA ALA A 75 3.26 2.00 -29.59
C ALA A 75 2.60 2.34 -30.96
N PRO A 76 3.24 2.00 -32.09
CA PRO A 76 2.62 2.11 -33.41
C PRO A 76 1.23 1.45 -33.41
N GLU A 77 0.22 2.13 -33.94
CA GLU A 77 -1.20 1.71 -33.94
C GLU A 77 -1.87 1.63 -32.54
N GLY A 78 -1.21 2.13 -31.50
CA GLY A 78 -1.75 2.23 -30.14
C GLY A 78 -2.91 3.21 -30.02
N ARG A 79 -3.83 2.95 -29.09
CA ARG A 79 -4.97 3.83 -28.79
C ARG A 79 -4.89 4.35 -27.37
N MET A 80 -5.19 5.63 -27.20
CA MET A 80 -5.35 6.26 -25.89
C MET A 80 -6.84 6.47 -25.61
N VAL A 81 -7.31 5.93 -24.49
CA VAL A 81 -8.67 6.13 -24.00
C VAL A 81 -8.61 7.05 -22.79
N LEU A 82 -9.27 8.21 -22.87
CA LEU A 82 -9.34 9.18 -21.79
C LEU A 82 -10.68 9.03 -21.06
N THR A 83 -10.62 8.60 -19.79
CA THR A 83 -11.83 8.47 -18.95
C THR A 83 -11.89 9.61 -17.94
N LEU A 84 -12.90 10.46 -18.04
CA LEU A 84 -13.12 11.60 -17.15
C LEU A 84 -14.25 11.29 -16.16
N ARG A 85 -13.93 11.18 -14.87
CA ARG A 85 -14.92 10.99 -13.79
C ARG A 85 -15.56 12.32 -13.40
N GLY A 86 -16.80 12.57 -13.83
CA GLY A 86 -17.63 13.68 -13.36
C GLY A 86 -18.50 13.31 -12.16
N ARG A 87 -18.83 14.28 -11.27
CA ARG A 87 -19.87 14.09 -10.24
C ARG A 87 -21.26 14.08 -10.88
N ARG A 88 -22.15 13.19 -10.43
CA ARG A 88 -23.60 13.30 -10.69
C ARG A 88 -24.20 14.35 -9.77
N THR A 89 -24.27 15.60 -10.21
CA THR A 89 -25.23 16.58 -9.67
C THR A 89 -26.43 16.68 -10.62
N ALA A 90 -27.61 16.92 -10.04
CA ALA A 90 -28.92 16.67 -10.64
C ALA A 90 -29.46 17.76 -11.59
N ASP A 91 -28.65 18.74 -12.00
CA ASP A 91 -29.07 19.73 -13.00
C ASP A 91 -27.99 19.92 -14.08
N PRO A 92 -28.17 19.32 -15.27
CA PRO A 92 -27.30 19.48 -16.44
C PRO A 92 -27.64 20.70 -17.30
N THR A 93 -28.59 21.56 -16.90
CA THR A 93 -28.82 22.88 -17.50
C THR A 93 -28.08 23.99 -16.77
N ASP A 94 -27.28 23.65 -15.76
CA ASP A 94 -26.36 24.62 -15.20
C ASP A 94 -25.26 24.92 -16.23
N GLU A 95 -25.34 26.10 -16.86
CA GLU A 95 -24.43 26.66 -17.89
C GLU A 95 -22.94 26.74 -17.46
N SER A 96 -22.58 26.18 -16.31
CA SER A 96 -21.24 26.20 -15.72
C SER A 96 -20.45 24.89 -15.89
N CYS A 97 -20.72 24.05 -16.90
CA CYS A 97 -19.82 22.92 -17.21
C CYS A 97 -18.61 23.38 -18.04
N VAL A 98 -17.85 24.34 -17.49
CA VAL A 98 -16.70 25.00 -18.13
C VAL A 98 -15.56 24.02 -18.46
N LEU A 99 -15.59 22.82 -17.86
CA LEU A 99 -14.63 21.75 -18.12
C LEU A 99 -14.60 21.32 -19.59
N TRP A 100 -15.75 21.23 -20.26
CA TRP A 100 -15.78 20.81 -21.67
C TRP A 100 -15.24 21.88 -22.61
N ASP A 101 -15.47 23.15 -22.29
CA ASP A 101 -14.87 24.27 -23.03
C ASP A 101 -13.35 24.30 -22.84
N TYR A 102 -12.86 24.04 -21.63
CA TYR A 102 -11.43 23.95 -21.36
C TYR A 102 -10.76 22.77 -22.05
N LEU A 103 -11.42 21.61 -22.08
CA LEU A 103 -10.94 20.45 -22.84
C LEU A 103 -10.90 20.76 -24.33
N GLY A 104 -11.95 21.39 -24.87
CA GLY A 104 -12.01 21.81 -26.27
C GLY A 104 -10.86 22.74 -26.66
N GLN A 105 -10.60 23.76 -25.82
CA GLN A 105 -9.48 24.68 -26.03
C GLN A 105 -8.11 24.00 -25.95
N ALA A 106 -7.90 23.10 -24.99
CA ALA A 106 -6.65 22.34 -24.85
C ALA A 106 -6.39 21.43 -26.06
N PHE A 107 -7.42 20.75 -26.57
CA PHE A 107 -7.31 19.95 -27.79
C PHE A 107 -7.01 20.81 -29.02
N GLN A 108 -7.59 22.01 -29.11
CA GLN A 108 -7.35 22.92 -30.22
C GLN A 108 -5.91 23.45 -30.23
N GLU A 109 -5.36 23.80 -29.06
CA GLU A 109 -3.96 24.25 -28.93
C GLU A 109 -2.95 23.16 -29.32
N LEU A 110 -3.20 21.92 -28.89
CA LEU A 110 -2.37 20.75 -29.25
C LEU A 110 -2.32 20.52 -30.76
N VAL A 111 -3.37 20.90 -31.49
CA VAL A 111 -3.42 20.83 -32.96
C VAL A 111 -2.67 22.00 -33.60
N THR A 112 -2.71 23.20 -33.02
CA THR A 112 -2.03 24.40 -33.55
C THR A 112 -0.54 24.51 -33.23
N GLU A 113 -0.03 23.86 -32.17
CA GLU A 113 1.40 23.89 -31.80
C GLU A 113 2.28 22.85 -32.50
N LEU A 114 1.72 22.03 -33.41
CA LEU A 114 2.50 21.10 -34.22
C LEU A 114 3.12 21.81 -35.43
N PRO A 115 4.43 21.66 -35.69
CA PRO A 115 5.09 22.38 -36.78
C PRO A 115 4.53 21.96 -38.15
N ASN A 116 4.21 22.95 -38.99
CA ASN A 116 3.88 22.74 -40.40
C ASN A 116 5.03 21.99 -41.10
N PRO A 117 4.76 20.92 -41.88
CA PRO A 117 5.79 20.32 -42.71
C PRO A 117 6.23 21.31 -43.79
N ARG A 118 7.55 21.50 -43.95
CA ARG A 118 8.13 22.26 -45.06
C ARG A 118 7.83 21.56 -46.40
N PRO A 119 7.70 22.30 -47.51
CA PRO A 119 7.44 21.72 -48.83
C PRO A 119 8.63 20.87 -49.29
N GLU A 120 8.31 19.68 -49.81
CA GLU A 120 9.28 18.72 -50.35
C GLU A 120 9.92 19.25 -51.64
N SER A 121 11.26 19.34 -51.66
CA SER A 121 12.04 19.20 -52.89
C SER A 121 13.47 18.72 -52.60
N GLU A 122 13.82 17.59 -53.22
CA GLU A 122 15.17 17.17 -53.67
C GLU A 122 16.16 16.52 -52.68
N THR A 123 16.15 15.18 -52.72
CA THR A 123 17.27 14.22 -52.80
C THR A 123 18.50 14.29 -51.86
N ARG A 124 18.68 13.14 -51.17
CA ARG A 124 19.89 12.44 -50.67
C ARG A 124 20.27 12.56 -49.17
N SER A 125 20.38 11.36 -48.59
CA SER A 125 21.28 10.92 -47.50
C SER A 125 20.93 11.25 -46.05
N MET A 126 20.64 10.18 -45.27
CA MET A 126 20.73 10.02 -43.81
C MET A 126 20.36 11.22 -42.91
N ALA A 127 19.20 11.16 -42.24
CA ALA A 127 19.02 11.46 -40.80
C ALA A 127 17.53 11.41 -40.39
N CYS A 128 17.34 11.22 -39.08
CA CYS A 128 16.13 11.16 -38.28
C CYS A 128 15.07 12.28 -38.52
N SER A 129 13.83 12.00 -38.08
CA SER A 129 12.76 12.93 -37.65
C SER A 129 11.62 13.26 -38.64
N THR A 130 10.36 12.92 -38.28
CA THR A 130 9.36 13.85 -37.69
C THR A 130 7.96 13.22 -37.62
N ASN A 131 7.35 13.26 -36.43
CA ASN A 131 6.04 12.70 -36.09
C ASN A 131 4.90 13.70 -36.35
N ALA A 132 3.97 13.40 -37.28
CA ALA A 132 2.69 14.13 -37.43
C ALA A 132 1.49 13.38 -36.80
N PHE A 133 0.58 14.08 -36.11
CA PHE A 133 -0.67 13.55 -35.50
C PHE A 133 -1.86 13.61 -36.48
N SER A 134 -2.92 12.81 -36.25
CA SER A 134 -4.11 12.77 -37.14
C SER A 134 -5.36 12.17 -36.47
N LEU A 135 -6.51 12.83 -36.61
CA LEU A 135 -7.79 12.49 -35.96
C LEU A 135 -8.89 12.21 -37.00
N TYR A 136 -9.69 11.14 -36.87
CA TYR A 136 -10.89 10.89 -37.72
C TYR A 136 -12.06 10.22 -36.96
N LEU A 137 -13.29 10.65 -37.29
CA LEU A 137 -14.58 10.14 -36.81
C LEU A 137 -15.45 9.70 -38.01
N SER A 138 -16.24 8.63 -37.86
CA SER A 138 -17.08 8.03 -38.92
C SER A 138 -18.47 7.70 -38.39
N SER A 139 -19.50 7.92 -39.22
CA SER A 139 -20.84 7.33 -39.06
C SER A 139 -21.13 6.43 -40.26
N LYS A 140 -21.69 5.24 -40.02
CA LYS A 140 -22.41 4.48 -41.06
C LYS A 140 -23.89 4.43 -40.71
N SER A 141 -24.71 4.52 -41.75
CA SER A 141 -26.16 4.65 -41.70
C SER A 141 -26.87 3.40 -41.21
N ALA A 142 -28.00 3.68 -40.57
CA ALA A 142 -29.11 2.82 -40.22
C ALA A 142 -29.33 1.60 -41.13
N SER A 143 -29.07 0.40 -40.61
CA SER A 143 -30.01 -0.73 -40.75
C SER A 143 -29.72 -1.93 -39.86
N ASP A 144 -28.52 -2.13 -39.29
CA ASP A 144 -28.28 -3.23 -38.33
C ASP A 144 -27.21 -2.85 -37.29
N PHE A 145 -27.63 -2.39 -36.10
CA PHE A 145 -27.06 -2.71 -34.76
C PHE A 145 -27.62 -1.77 -33.66
N ASN A 146 -27.80 -2.37 -32.47
CA ASN A 146 -28.71 -2.02 -31.37
C ASN A 146 -28.29 -0.79 -30.50
N PRO A 147 -29.22 0.07 -30.01
CA PRO A 147 -28.93 1.45 -29.61
C PRO A 147 -28.69 1.67 -28.10
N ASN A 148 -27.78 0.91 -27.48
CA ASN A 148 -27.51 0.99 -26.02
C ASN A 148 -26.08 1.40 -25.60
N SER A 149 -25.29 2.10 -26.43
CA SER A 149 -23.97 2.62 -26.02
C SER A 149 -23.89 4.15 -26.13
N SER A 150 -23.71 4.82 -25.00
CA SER A 150 -23.35 6.24 -24.92
C SER A 150 -21.83 6.39 -24.70
N ASP A 151 -21.04 5.99 -25.68
CA ASP A 151 -19.59 6.11 -25.64
C ASP A 151 -19.10 7.03 -26.77
N LEU A 152 -18.29 8.03 -26.40
CA LEU A 152 -17.59 8.90 -27.33
C LEU A 152 -16.24 8.26 -27.65
N PHE A 153 -16.02 7.84 -28.90
CA PHE A 153 -14.76 7.21 -29.32
C PHE A 153 -13.93 8.17 -30.18
N LEU A 154 -12.65 8.33 -29.81
CA LEU A 154 -11.63 8.99 -30.63
C LEU A 154 -10.77 7.93 -31.32
N ARG A 155 -10.68 8.00 -32.65
CA ARG A 155 -9.85 7.11 -33.47
C ARG A 155 -8.80 7.93 -34.22
N VAL A 156 -7.54 7.47 -34.20
CA VAL A 156 -6.36 8.20 -34.68
C VAL A 156 -5.73 7.40 -35.83
N ASN A 157 -5.75 7.93 -37.06
CA ASN A 157 -5.11 7.36 -38.27
C ASN A 157 -4.61 8.49 -39.22
N LYS A 158 -3.38 8.43 -39.75
CA LYS A 158 -2.70 9.48 -40.57
C LYS A 158 -3.01 9.43 -42.08
N PRO A 159 -2.63 10.44 -42.93
CA PRO A 159 -2.82 11.90 -42.78
C PRO A 159 -3.36 12.56 -44.10
N ALA A 160 -4.25 13.55 -44.02
CA ALA A 160 -4.35 14.75 -44.91
C ALA A 160 -5.74 15.41 -44.84
N LYS A 161 -5.79 16.65 -44.32
CA LYS A 161 -6.90 17.63 -44.32
C LYS A 161 -8.23 17.23 -43.64
N VAL A 162 -8.85 18.23 -42.96
CA VAL A 162 -10.07 18.11 -42.13
C VAL A 162 -11.02 19.29 -42.37
N SER A 163 -12.33 19.02 -42.34
CA SER A 163 -13.43 19.98 -42.20
C SER A 163 -14.53 19.41 -41.28
N LEU A 164 -15.38 20.26 -40.69
CA LEU A 164 -16.49 19.89 -39.77
C LEU A 164 -17.83 20.49 -40.24
N ARG A 165 -18.93 19.74 -40.15
CA ARG A 165 -20.32 20.29 -40.15
C ARG A 165 -21.27 19.45 -39.29
N GLY A 166 -22.14 20.15 -38.55
CA GLY A 166 -23.22 19.60 -37.74
C GLY A 166 -24.59 19.68 -38.42
N SER A 167 -25.56 18.93 -37.89
CA SER A 167 -26.96 18.92 -38.36
C SER A 167 -27.83 19.86 -37.53
N SER A 168 -27.96 21.10 -37.99
CA SER A 168 -29.22 21.83 -38.24
C SER A 168 -28.93 23.34 -38.30
N SER A 169 -29.55 23.99 -39.28
CA SER A 169 -29.37 25.37 -39.72
C SER A 169 -29.37 26.41 -38.59
N GLY A 170 -28.22 27.05 -38.40
CA GLY A 170 -28.06 28.26 -37.60
C GLY A 170 -26.61 28.73 -37.75
N GLU A 171 -26.42 30.01 -38.08
CA GLU A 171 -25.11 30.59 -38.35
C GLU A 171 -24.14 30.40 -37.17
N PHE A 172 -22.91 30.03 -37.51
CA PHE A 172 -21.78 29.94 -36.60
C PHE A 172 -21.44 31.33 -36.07
N ASN A 173 -21.60 31.55 -34.77
CA ASN A 173 -21.00 32.69 -34.07
C ASN A 173 -19.90 32.14 -33.13
N PRO A 174 -18.65 32.65 -33.14
CA PRO A 174 -17.48 31.95 -32.60
C PRO A 174 -17.39 31.86 -31.07
N GLY A 175 -18.49 32.06 -30.33
CA GLY A 175 -18.42 32.52 -28.93
C GLY A 175 -19.03 31.63 -27.84
N ARG A 176 -19.84 30.60 -28.10
CA ARG A 176 -20.47 29.78 -27.04
C ARG A 176 -20.83 28.38 -27.51
N VAL A 177 -20.47 27.35 -26.73
CA VAL A 177 -20.95 25.96 -26.89
C VAL A 177 -21.66 25.56 -25.59
N ALA A 178 -22.88 25.03 -25.69
CA ALA A 178 -23.61 24.45 -24.56
C ALA A 178 -24.27 23.12 -25.01
N LEU A 179 -24.32 22.12 -24.12
CA LEU A 179 -24.88 20.78 -24.40
C LEU A 179 -25.80 20.33 -23.25
N SER A 180 -26.99 19.81 -23.59
CA SER A 180 -28.03 19.33 -22.65
C SER A 180 -28.21 17.79 -22.69
N ARG A 181 -28.76 17.19 -21.61
CA ARG A 181 -28.91 15.74 -21.37
C ARG A 181 -30.33 15.18 -21.59
N PRO A 182 -30.46 13.86 -21.83
CA PRO A 182 -31.62 13.07 -21.37
C PRO A 182 -31.25 11.88 -20.44
N SER A 183 -32.28 11.29 -19.84
CA SER A 183 -32.30 10.42 -18.65
C SER A 183 -32.65 8.95 -18.94
N GLY A 184 -32.17 8.01 -18.09
CA GLY A 184 -32.87 6.73 -17.84
C GLY A 184 -32.10 5.39 -17.98
N LEU A 185 -32.20 4.59 -16.90
CA LEU A 185 -32.18 3.10 -16.78
C LEU A 185 -30.91 2.23 -16.66
N ARG A 186 -31.13 1.09 -15.96
CA ARG A 186 -30.25 0.10 -15.31
C ARG A 186 -29.80 -1.04 -16.23
N GLY A 187 -28.65 -1.67 -15.94
CA GLY A 187 -28.28 -3.00 -16.45
C GLY A 187 -26.84 -3.42 -16.13
N ARG A 188 -26.62 -4.71 -15.83
CA ARG A 188 -25.38 -5.35 -15.33
C ARG A 188 -24.78 -6.22 -16.44
N ILE A 189 -23.47 -6.18 -16.72
CA ILE A 189 -22.78 -7.16 -17.59
C ILE A 189 -21.37 -7.48 -17.02
N CYS A 190 -21.05 -8.78 -16.95
CA CYS A 190 -19.76 -9.38 -16.59
C CYS A 190 -18.93 -9.69 -17.85
N ALA A 191 -17.61 -9.83 -17.74
CA ALA A 191 -16.80 -10.60 -18.70
C ALA A 191 -15.54 -11.20 -18.06
N ASN A 192 -15.37 -12.51 -18.25
CA ASN A 192 -14.21 -13.34 -17.89
C ASN A 192 -13.21 -13.38 -19.06
N ALA A 193 -11.94 -13.70 -18.78
CA ALA A 193 -11.01 -14.20 -19.78
C ALA A 193 -10.27 -15.44 -19.24
N THR A 194 -10.45 -16.56 -19.92
CA THR A 194 -9.74 -17.84 -19.70
C THR A 194 -8.50 -17.87 -20.60
N GLN A 195 -7.36 -18.34 -20.09
CA GLN A 195 -6.16 -18.60 -20.89
C GLN A 195 -6.24 -20.00 -21.53
N VAL A 196 -5.91 -20.08 -22.82
CA VAL A 196 -5.55 -21.33 -23.50
C VAL A 196 -4.03 -21.33 -23.66
N MET A 197 -3.43 -22.48 -23.35
CA MET A 197 -1.99 -22.70 -23.22
C MET A 197 -1.17 -22.29 -24.45
N ASP A 198 0.04 -21.81 -24.20
CA ASP A 198 1.20 -22.26 -24.97
C ASP A 198 2.37 -22.54 -24.01
N GLN A 199 2.99 -23.70 -24.19
CA GLN A 199 4.11 -24.18 -23.39
C GLN A 199 5.40 -23.60 -23.99
N SER A 200 6.00 -22.62 -23.30
CA SER A 200 7.41 -22.32 -23.48
C SER A 200 8.03 -21.98 -22.12
N VAL A 201 8.99 -22.79 -21.70
CA VAL A 201 9.85 -22.58 -20.54
C VAL A 201 10.51 -21.20 -20.66
N GLY A 202 10.05 -20.22 -19.88
CA GLY A 202 10.50 -18.83 -19.96
C GLY A 202 11.06 -18.36 -18.63
N GLU A 203 12.29 -17.84 -18.66
CA GLU A 203 12.92 -17.09 -17.57
C GLU A 203 11.92 -16.08 -16.97
N LYS A 204 11.80 -16.06 -15.63
CA LYS A 204 10.97 -15.09 -14.91
C LYS A 204 11.46 -13.67 -15.24
N SER A 205 10.83 -13.02 -16.22
CA SER A 205 11.00 -11.60 -16.54
C SER A 205 10.91 -10.77 -15.26
N SER A 206 11.93 -9.94 -15.01
CA SER A 206 11.96 -8.96 -13.93
C SER A 206 10.70 -8.11 -13.93
N LYS A 207 9.81 -8.33 -12.95
CA LYS A 207 8.62 -7.50 -12.74
C LYS A 207 9.05 -6.27 -11.92
N VAL A 208 8.59 -5.09 -12.34
CA VAL A 208 8.76 -3.84 -11.58
C VAL A 208 8.16 -4.05 -10.17
N PRO A 209 8.89 -3.74 -9.08
CA PRO A 209 8.37 -3.87 -7.73
C PRO A 209 7.16 -2.97 -7.53
N THR A 210 6.17 -3.46 -6.78
CA THR A 210 5.17 -2.59 -6.17
C THR A 210 5.85 -1.81 -5.04
N ILE A 211 5.53 -0.52 -4.93
CA ILE A 211 6.09 0.36 -3.91
C ILE A 211 4.96 0.90 -3.04
N VAL A 212 5.11 0.76 -1.72
CA VAL A 212 4.29 1.47 -0.72
C VAL A 212 5.22 2.43 0.02
N GLU A 213 4.90 3.72 -0.02
CA GLU A 213 5.65 4.74 0.72
C GLU A 213 5.09 4.90 2.13
N VAL A 214 5.98 4.94 3.13
CA VAL A 214 5.63 5.31 4.50
C VAL A 214 6.01 6.76 4.72
N ASP A 215 5.02 7.66 4.72
CA ASP A 215 5.26 9.10 4.87
C ASP A 215 5.51 9.46 6.33
N LEU A 216 6.74 9.87 6.64
CA LEU A 216 7.19 10.39 7.93
C LEU A 216 8.04 11.66 7.74
N GLY A 217 7.76 12.44 6.68
CA GLY A 217 8.54 13.61 6.29
C GLY A 217 9.97 13.23 5.89
N THR A 218 10.97 13.78 6.58
CA THR A 218 12.39 13.52 6.28
C THR A 218 12.85 12.09 6.57
N ARG A 219 12.02 11.29 7.24
CA ARG A 219 12.28 9.89 7.59
C ARG A 219 11.42 8.91 6.78
N SER A 220 10.81 9.39 5.69
CA SER A 220 10.01 8.55 4.82
C SER A 220 10.87 7.46 4.18
N TYR A 221 10.28 6.29 3.95
CA TYR A 221 10.98 5.17 3.34
C TYR A 221 10.04 4.30 2.48
N PRO A 222 10.59 3.67 1.44
CA PRO A 222 9.86 2.77 0.57
C PRO A 222 9.80 1.34 1.12
N ILE A 223 8.68 0.67 0.84
CA ILE A 223 8.50 -0.77 0.96
C ILE A 223 8.42 -1.33 -0.46
N TYR A 224 9.44 -2.08 -0.88
CA TYR A 224 9.46 -2.80 -2.15
C TYR A 224 8.81 -4.17 -2.00
N ILE A 225 7.85 -4.50 -2.85
CA ILE A 225 7.09 -5.76 -2.78
C ILE A 225 7.08 -6.42 -4.16
N GLY A 226 7.50 -7.68 -4.22
CA GLY A 226 7.54 -8.43 -5.47
C GLY A 226 8.31 -9.75 -5.36
N SER A 227 8.27 -10.52 -6.45
CA SER A 227 9.00 -11.78 -6.58
C SER A 227 10.40 -11.55 -7.13
N GLY A 228 11.39 -12.23 -6.54
CA GLY A 228 12.77 -12.22 -7.00
C GLY A 228 13.52 -10.91 -6.76
N LEU A 229 13.07 -10.08 -5.82
CA LEU A 229 13.69 -8.78 -5.51
C LEU A 229 15.11 -8.90 -4.95
N LEU A 230 15.45 -10.03 -4.32
CA LEU A 230 16.83 -10.28 -3.88
C LEU A 230 17.82 -10.43 -5.05
N ASN A 231 17.33 -10.59 -6.28
CA ASN A 231 18.15 -10.61 -7.49
C ASN A 231 18.30 -9.21 -8.14
N GLN A 232 17.83 -8.15 -7.48
CA GLN A 232 17.87 -6.76 -7.95
C GLN A 232 18.73 -5.91 -6.99
N PRO A 233 20.09 -5.99 -7.10
CA PRO A 233 21.04 -5.31 -6.21
C PRO A 233 20.75 -3.82 -5.99
N GLU A 234 20.29 -3.15 -7.03
CA GLU A 234 19.98 -1.71 -7.04
C GLU A 234 18.91 -1.33 -6.01
N LEU A 235 18.02 -2.25 -5.63
CA LEU A 235 16.99 -1.98 -4.62
C LEU A 235 17.57 -1.87 -3.22
N LEU A 236 18.61 -2.65 -2.89
CA LEU A 236 19.30 -2.57 -1.60
C LEU A 236 20.39 -1.50 -1.63
N GLN A 237 21.25 -1.51 -2.64
CA GLN A 237 22.48 -0.72 -2.64
C GLN A 237 22.22 0.79 -2.62
N LYS A 238 21.13 1.27 -3.21
CA LYS A 238 20.76 2.70 -3.16
C LYS A 238 20.46 3.21 -1.75
N HIS A 239 20.11 2.32 -0.82
CA HIS A 239 19.81 2.62 0.58
C HIS A 239 20.99 2.36 1.51
N VAL A 240 22.14 1.91 0.97
CA VAL A 240 23.40 1.74 1.70
C VAL A 240 24.24 3.01 1.52
N HIS A 241 24.17 3.91 2.51
CA HIS A 241 24.83 5.22 2.46
C HIS A 241 26.31 5.20 2.91
N GLY A 242 26.88 4.04 3.17
CA GLY A 242 28.26 3.86 3.62
C GLY A 242 28.96 2.68 2.94
N LYS A 243 30.12 2.30 3.48
CA LYS A 243 30.97 1.24 2.90
C LYS A 243 30.89 -0.10 3.63
N LYS A 244 30.35 -0.11 4.86
CA LYS A 244 30.28 -1.30 5.71
C LYS A 244 28.84 -1.68 5.99
N VAL A 245 28.52 -2.96 5.81
CA VAL A 245 27.20 -3.52 6.10
C VAL A 245 27.35 -4.66 7.10
N LEU A 246 26.43 -4.74 8.06
CA LEU A 246 26.32 -5.87 8.99
C LEU A 246 24.99 -6.59 8.74
N VAL A 247 25.02 -7.80 8.21
CA VAL A 247 23.82 -8.63 8.06
C VAL A 247 23.59 -9.40 9.36
N VAL A 248 22.43 -9.19 9.98
CA VAL A 248 22.00 -9.89 11.17
C VAL A 248 20.89 -10.86 10.77
N THR A 249 21.09 -12.14 11.05
CA THR A 249 20.14 -13.21 10.74
C THR A 249 20.16 -14.29 11.80
N ASN A 250 19.44 -15.40 11.61
CA ASN A 250 19.45 -16.55 12.53
C ASN A 250 19.97 -17.83 11.87
N THR A 251 20.17 -18.87 12.68
CA THR A 251 20.66 -20.19 12.25
C THR A 251 19.79 -20.88 11.20
N THR A 252 18.50 -20.53 11.09
CA THR A 252 17.53 -21.14 10.16
C THR A 252 17.50 -20.43 8.82
N ILE A 253 17.53 -19.10 8.83
CA ILE A 253 17.41 -18.24 7.64
C ILE A 253 18.76 -18.09 6.93
N ALA A 254 19.87 -18.09 7.69
CA ALA A 254 21.21 -17.97 7.13
C ALA A 254 21.49 -18.93 5.95
N PRO A 255 21.34 -20.26 6.09
CA PRO A 255 21.64 -21.20 5.01
C PRO A 255 20.71 -21.08 3.80
N LEU A 256 19.57 -20.37 3.91
CA LEU A 256 18.61 -20.21 2.83
C LEU A 256 18.88 -18.95 2.00
N TYR A 257 19.21 -17.83 2.66
CA TYR A 257 19.15 -16.50 2.03
C TYR A 257 20.37 -15.61 2.26
N LEU A 258 21.28 -15.95 3.19
CA LEU A 258 22.40 -15.06 3.56
C LEU A 258 23.32 -14.77 2.36
N ASP A 259 23.78 -15.82 1.67
CA ASP A 259 24.69 -15.67 0.53
C ASP A 259 24.04 -14.85 -0.60
N LYS A 260 22.74 -15.05 -0.84
CA LYS A 260 21.97 -14.29 -1.83
C LYS A 260 21.92 -12.80 -1.47
N VAL A 261 21.73 -12.48 -0.20
CA VAL A 261 21.73 -11.08 0.28
C VAL A 261 23.14 -10.47 0.21
N ILE A 262 24.19 -11.22 0.56
CA ILE A 262 25.58 -10.76 0.42
C ILE A 262 25.90 -10.46 -1.04
N ASP A 263 25.51 -11.34 -1.97
CA ASP A 263 25.66 -11.10 -3.42
C ASP A 263 24.91 -9.83 -3.82
N ALA A 264 23.64 -9.66 -3.43
CA ALA A 264 22.88 -8.45 -3.75
C ALA A 264 23.51 -7.15 -3.20
N LEU A 265 24.17 -7.21 -2.04
CA LEU A 265 24.83 -6.04 -1.43
C LEU A 265 26.18 -5.70 -2.09
N THR A 266 26.89 -6.70 -2.63
CA THR A 266 28.29 -6.54 -3.10
C THR A 266 28.47 -6.62 -4.60
N LYS A 267 27.54 -7.26 -5.32
CA LYS A 267 27.60 -7.46 -6.76
C LYS A 267 27.67 -6.13 -7.50
N GLY A 268 28.71 -5.98 -8.30
CA GLY A 268 28.98 -4.74 -9.05
C GLY A 268 29.40 -3.55 -8.18
N ASN A 269 29.61 -3.73 -6.87
CA ASN A 269 29.91 -2.65 -5.94
C ASN A 269 31.15 -2.96 -5.08
N PRO A 270 32.36 -2.64 -5.57
CA PRO A 270 33.61 -2.92 -4.86
C PRO A 270 33.81 -2.07 -3.59
N ASN A 271 32.93 -1.09 -3.33
CA ASN A 271 33.05 -0.18 -2.19
C ASN A 271 32.32 -0.68 -0.93
N VAL A 272 31.54 -1.76 -1.05
CA VAL A 272 30.76 -2.34 0.05
C VAL A 272 31.45 -3.60 0.57
N SER A 273 31.76 -3.62 1.86
CA SER A 273 32.19 -4.82 2.59
C SER A 273 31.08 -5.27 3.54
N VAL A 274 30.82 -6.58 3.58
CA VAL A 274 29.76 -7.17 4.40
C VAL A 274 30.36 -8.01 5.54
N GLU A 275 29.84 -7.80 6.73
CA GLU A 275 30.06 -8.61 7.93
C GLU A 275 28.73 -9.29 8.31
N THR A 276 28.78 -10.38 9.06
CA THR A 276 27.58 -11.15 9.42
C THR A 276 27.52 -11.50 10.90
N VAL A 277 26.31 -11.53 11.46
CA VAL A 277 25.99 -12.10 12.77
C VAL A 277 24.86 -13.12 12.59
N ILE A 278 25.10 -14.36 13.04
CA ILE A 278 24.10 -15.43 13.04
C ILE A 278 23.68 -15.68 14.48
N LEU A 279 22.43 -15.32 14.80
CA LEU A 279 21.81 -15.50 16.11
C LEU A 279 21.11 -16.87 16.20
N PRO A 280 20.90 -17.41 17.41
CA PRO A 280 20.03 -18.58 17.57
C PRO A 280 18.59 -18.25 17.20
N ASP A 281 17.86 -19.22 16.64
CA ASP A 281 16.47 -19.05 16.22
C ASP A 281 15.44 -19.26 17.35
N GLY A 282 14.43 -18.39 17.41
CA GLY A 282 13.28 -18.49 18.32
C GLY A 282 13.06 -17.26 19.22
N GLU A 283 11.78 -17.02 19.58
CA GLU A 283 11.34 -15.90 20.43
C GLU A 283 12.02 -15.87 21.80
N LYS A 284 12.39 -17.04 22.36
CA LYS A 284 13.11 -17.15 23.65
C LYS A 284 14.47 -16.45 23.66
N TYR A 285 15.07 -16.26 22.48
CA TYR A 285 16.36 -15.57 22.32
C TYR A 285 16.19 -14.07 22.04
N LYS A 286 14.95 -13.56 21.95
CA LYS A 286 14.67 -12.14 21.77
C LYS A 286 14.89 -11.35 23.06
N ASN A 287 16.13 -11.29 23.53
CA ASN A 287 16.52 -10.74 24.82
C ASN A 287 17.85 -9.96 24.73
N MET A 288 18.21 -9.25 25.80
CA MET A 288 19.40 -8.39 25.82
C MET A 288 20.70 -9.18 25.65
N GLU A 289 20.79 -10.36 26.26
CA GLU A 289 21.99 -11.21 26.18
C GLU A 289 22.30 -11.59 24.72
N THR A 290 21.28 -11.98 23.96
CA THR A 290 21.46 -12.33 22.55
C THR A 290 21.72 -11.09 21.69
N LEU A 291 21.10 -9.96 22.03
CA LEU A 291 21.33 -8.67 21.37
C LEU A 291 22.79 -8.19 21.49
N MET A 292 23.44 -8.46 22.63
CA MET A 292 24.85 -8.10 22.84
C MET A 292 25.78 -8.68 21.79
N LYS A 293 25.50 -9.88 21.25
CA LYS A 293 26.29 -10.49 20.17
C LYS A 293 26.34 -9.62 18.90
N VAL A 294 25.28 -8.84 18.64
CA VAL A 294 25.25 -7.89 17.52
C VAL A 294 26.19 -6.73 17.78
N PHE A 295 26.20 -6.18 19.01
CA PHE A 295 27.11 -5.11 19.39
C PHE A 295 28.56 -5.56 19.43
N ASP A 296 28.84 -6.75 19.99
CA ASP A 296 30.18 -7.32 20.07
C ASP A 296 30.78 -7.44 18.68
N LYS A 297 30.07 -8.08 17.74
CA LYS A 297 30.54 -8.20 16.35
C LYS A 297 30.71 -6.84 15.68
N ALA A 298 29.80 -5.90 15.90
CA ALA A 298 29.90 -4.56 15.31
C ALA A 298 31.15 -3.79 15.82
N ILE A 299 31.49 -3.93 17.10
CA ILE A 299 32.67 -3.31 17.73
C ILE A 299 33.95 -4.01 17.28
N GLU A 300 33.98 -5.34 17.28
CA GLU A 300 35.10 -6.16 16.83
C GLU A 300 35.48 -5.85 15.36
N SER A 301 34.49 -5.75 14.49
CA SER A 301 34.65 -5.36 13.07
C SER A 301 34.90 -3.85 12.87
N ARG A 302 34.99 -3.08 13.96
CA ARG A 302 35.23 -1.63 13.98
C ARG A 302 34.28 -0.90 13.02
N LEU A 303 32.98 -1.19 13.15
CA LEU A 303 31.95 -0.48 12.40
C LEU A 303 31.83 0.96 12.92
N ASP A 304 31.55 1.89 12.02
CA ASP A 304 31.40 3.32 12.32
C ASP A 304 29.96 3.79 12.07
N ARG A 305 29.70 5.09 12.30
CA ARG A 305 28.36 5.69 12.20
C ARG A 305 27.75 5.63 10.79
N LYS A 306 28.54 5.35 9.75
CA LYS A 306 28.07 5.22 8.37
C LYS A 306 27.76 3.77 8.00
N CYS A 307 27.96 2.80 8.90
CA CYS A 307 27.56 1.43 8.62
C CYS A 307 26.03 1.32 8.45
N THR A 308 25.61 0.25 7.77
CA THR A 308 24.19 -0.10 7.64
C THR A 308 23.97 -1.50 8.17
N PHE A 309 23.00 -1.67 9.07
CA PHE A 309 22.58 -2.99 9.53
C PHE A 309 21.49 -3.53 8.60
N VAL A 310 21.52 -4.83 8.29
CA VAL A 310 20.52 -5.49 7.46
C VAL A 310 19.87 -6.59 8.28
N ALA A 311 18.58 -6.44 8.57
CA ALA A 311 17.79 -7.45 9.26
C ALA A 311 17.27 -8.47 8.24
N LEU A 312 17.83 -9.68 8.23
CA LEU A 312 17.41 -10.77 7.35
C LEU A 312 16.72 -11.87 8.17
N GLY A 313 15.39 -11.91 8.13
CA GLY A 313 14.61 -12.94 8.82
C GLY A 313 13.18 -12.51 9.12
N GLY A 314 12.54 -13.20 10.09
CA GLY A 314 11.23 -12.83 10.60
C GLY A 314 11.25 -11.67 11.60
N GLY A 315 10.12 -11.44 12.27
CA GLY A 315 9.93 -10.30 13.17
C GLY A 315 10.89 -10.26 14.37
N VAL A 316 11.35 -11.42 14.86
CA VAL A 316 12.37 -11.51 15.92
C VAL A 316 13.67 -10.82 15.49
N ILE A 317 14.19 -11.18 14.31
CA ILE A 317 15.41 -10.57 13.77
C ILE A 317 15.17 -9.10 13.41
N GLY A 318 14.01 -8.77 12.85
CA GLY A 318 13.62 -7.37 12.56
C GLY A 318 13.70 -6.48 13.79
N ASP A 319 13.06 -6.89 14.89
CA ASP A 319 13.01 -6.12 16.13
C ASP A 319 14.38 -6.02 16.80
N MET A 320 15.14 -7.12 16.87
CA MET A 320 16.47 -7.15 17.48
C MET A 320 17.46 -6.31 16.67
N CYS A 321 17.54 -6.52 15.35
CA CYS A 321 18.45 -5.78 14.49
C CYS A 321 18.10 -4.29 14.46
N GLY A 322 16.82 -3.94 14.38
CA GLY A 322 16.36 -2.56 14.43
C GLY A 322 16.72 -1.87 15.75
N PHE A 323 16.57 -2.56 16.88
CA PHE A 323 16.92 -1.99 18.18
C PHE A 323 18.45 -1.87 18.36
N ALA A 324 19.22 -2.86 17.87
CA ALA A 324 20.67 -2.78 17.83
C ALA A 324 21.13 -1.59 16.98
N ALA A 325 20.54 -1.38 15.80
CA ALA A 325 20.86 -0.24 14.95
C ALA A 325 20.52 1.11 15.61
N ALA A 326 19.40 1.18 16.33
CA ALA A 326 19.02 2.39 17.08
C ALA A 326 20.02 2.73 18.20
N ALA A 327 20.55 1.72 18.89
CA ALA A 327 21.43 1.89 20.04
C ALA A 327 22.91 2.02 19.67
N PHE A 328 23.38 1.26 18.66
CA PHE A 328 24.78 1.23 18.27
C PHE A 328 25.26 2.62 17.83
N LEU A 329 26.30 3.13 18.49
CA LEU A 329 26.81 4.50 18.31
C LEU A 329 25.73 5.60 18.41
N ARG A 330 24.61 5.32 19.09
CA ARG A 330 23.41 6.18 19.21
C ARG A 330 22.63 6.35 17.88
N GLY A 331 22.70 5.38 17.00
CA GLY A 331 21.94 5.33 15.76
C GLY A 331 22.85 5.14 14.54
N VAL A 332 22.58 4.07 13.79
CA VAL A 332 23.12 3.81 12.46
C VAL A 332 21.99 3.36 11.52
N ASN A 333 22.18 3.54 10.22
CA ASN A 333 21.16 3.14 9.24
C ASN A 333 20.84 1.65 9.34
N PHE A 334 19.60 1.26 9.04
CA PHE A 334 19.26 -0.14 8.86
C PHE A 334 18.25 -0.39 7.75
N ILE A 335 18.25 -1.60 7.21
CA ILE A 335 17.34 -2.09 6.17
C ILE A 335 16.64 -3.35 6.69
N GLN A 336 15.36 -3.53 6.34
CA GLN A 336 14.62 -4.76 6.63
C GLN A 336 14.44 -5.63 5.38
N ILE A 337 14.75 -6.92 5.51
CA ILE A 337 14.45 -7.96 4.53
C ILE A 337 13.61 -9.03 5.24
N PRO A 338 12.28 -8.79 5.38
CA PRO A 338 11.39 -9.70 6.10
C PRO A 338 11.10 -10.98 5.31
N THR A 339 11.31 -12.14 5.95
CA THR A 339 11.19 -13.48 5.33
C THR A 339 10.01 -14.31 5.86
N THR A 340 9.10 -13.69 6.62
CA THR A 340 7.87 -14.33 7.11
C THR A 340 6.67 -13.46 6.77
N VAL A 341 5.49 -14.06 6.60
CA VAL A 341 4.25 -13.30 6.32
C VAL A 341 4.02 -12.25 7.42
N MET A 342 4.11 -12.66 8.69
CA MET A 342 4.01 -11.77 9.87
C MET A 342 4.93 -10.55 9.74
N ALA A 343 6.19 -10.76 9.36
CA ALA A 343 7.14 -9.66 9.24
C ALA A 343 6.85 -8.77 8.03
N GLN A 344 6.45 -9.36 6.91
CA GLN A 344 6.15 -8.65 5.66
C GLN A 344 4.93 -7.76 5.78
N VAL A 345 3.91 -8.19 6.52
CA VAL A 345 2.63 -7.46 6.63
C VAL A 345 2.56 -6.53 7.84
N ASP A 346 3.28 -6.84 8.93
CA ASP A 346 3.20 -6.11 10.18
C ASP A 346 4.58 -5.65 10.67
N SER A 347 5.43 -6.52 11.21
CA SER A 347 6.58 -6.06 12.03
C SER A 347 7.63 -5.23 11.30
N SER A 348 7.76 -5.37 9.97
CA SER A 348 8.71 -4.57 9.19
C SER A 348 8.30 -3.12 8.96
N VAL A 349 7.02 -2.78 9.23
CA VAL A 349 6.47 -1.45 9.00
C VAL A 349 6.23 -0.72 10.31
N GLY A 350 6.68 0.53 10.38
CA GLY A 350 6.38 1.48 11.45
C GLY A 350 7.41 1.59 12.58
N GLY A 351 8.57 0.96 12.43
CA GLY A 351 9.76 1.28 13.23
C GLY A 351 9.67 0.97 14.72
N LYS A 352 8.75 0.13 15.17
CA LYS A 352 8.82 -0.40 16.54
C LYS A 352 9.85 -1.51 16.55
N THR A 353 10.87 -1.36 17.39
CA THR A 353 11.97 -2.31 17.52
C THR A 353 12.16 -2.62 19.00
N GLY A 354 12.67 -3.81 19.35
CA GLY A 354 12.89 -4.12 20.76
C GLY A 354 13.15 -5.59 21.07
N ILE A 355 13.16 -5.87 22.37
CA ILE A 355 13.44 -7.17 22.95
C ILE A 355 12.51 -7.41 24.15
N ASN A 356 12.41 -8.67 24.53
CA ASN A 356 11.65 -9.12 25.68
C ASN A 356 12.46 -8.99 26.97
N HIS A 357 11.75 -8.81 28.07
CA HIS A 357 12.24 -9.00 29.43
C HIS A 357 11.56 -10.27 29.99
N PRO A 358 12.16 -11.01 30.95
CA PRO A 358 11.49 -12.16 31.57
C PRO A 358 10.10 -11.86 32.14
N LEU A 359 9.84 -10.60 32.51
CA LEU A 359 8.55 -10.14 33.03
C LEU A 359 7.57 -9.62 31.97
N GLY A 360 7.94 -9.58 30.69
CA GLY A 360 7.02 -9.13 29.65
C GLY A 360 7.63 -8.95 28.26
N LYS A 361 6.76 -9.05 27.25
CA LYS A 361 7.10 -8.99 25.84
C LYS A 361 7.31 -7.54 25.37
N ASN A 362 8.34 -7.30 24.57
CA ASN A 362 8.63 -6.01 23.91
C ASN A 362 8.72 -4.78 24.85
N LEU A 363 9.13 -4.98 26.11
CA LEU A 363 9.17 -3.89 27.10
C LEU A 363 10.38 -2.95 26.94
N ILE A 364 11.43 -3.40 26.25
CA ILE A 364 12.67 -2.64 26.06
C ILE A 364 12.90 -2.48 24.56
N GLY A 365 12.99 -1.24 24.07
CA GLY A 365 13.10 -1.00 22.64
C GLY A 365 13.19 0.46 22.24
N ALA A 366 13.06 0.73 20.94
CA ALA A 366 13.09 2.06 20.36
C ALA A 366 12.12 2.20 19.17
N PHE A 367 11.63 3.43 18.96
CA PHE A 367 11.02 3.82 17.69
C PHE A 367 12.14 4.24 16.72
N TYR A 368 12.45 3.38 15.74
CA TYR A 368 13.55 3.55 14.80
C TYR A 368 13.17 3.05 13.40
N GLN A 369 13.20 3.94 12.41
CA GLN A 369 12.71 3.66 11.04
C GLN A 369 13.84 3.11 10.15
N PRO A 370 13.54 2.12 9.28
CA PRO A 370 14.51 1.63 8.31
C PRO A 370 14.73 2.64 7.17
N GLN A 371 15.79 2.44 6.40
CA GLN A 371 16.02 3.15 5.14
C GLN A 371 15.10 2.61 4.02
N CYS A 372 14.80 1.31 4.06
CA CYS A 372 13.79 0.67 3.23
C CYS A 372 13.38 -0.69 3.81
N VAL A 373 12.29 -1.23 3.29
CA VAL A 373 11.87 -2.62 3.48
C VAL A 373 11.86 -3.32 2.12
N LEU A 374 12.49 -4.48 2.00
CA LEU A 374 12.51 -5.27 0.77
C LEU A 374 11.82 -6.62 0.97
N VAL A 375 10.59 -6.72 0.48
CA VAL A 375 9.71 -7.87 0.60
C VAL A 375 9.80 -8.73 -0.67
N ASP A 376 10.77 -9.64 -0.70
CA ASP A 376 10.85 -10.68 -1.73
C ASP A 376 9.87 -11.82 -1.39
N THR A 377 8.79 -11.92 -2.16
CA THR A 377 7.74 -12.93 -1.94
C THR A 377 8.24 -14.36 -2.12
N ASP A 378 9.33 -14.57 -2.86
CA ASP A 378 9.91 -15.91 -3.06
C ASP A 378 10.47 -16.48 -1.74
N THR A 379 10.77 -15.63 -0.75
CA THR A 379 11.20 -16.09 0.58
C THR A 379 10.12 -16.85 1.34
N LEU A 380 8.86 -16.67 0.94
CA LEU A 380 7.74 -17.40 1.53
C LEU A 380 7.70 -18.86 1.06
N ASP A 381 8.35 -19.25 -0.04
CA ASP A 381 8.29 -20.63 -0.56
C ASP A 381 8.88 -21.65 0.43
N THR A 382 9.85 -21.24 1.25
CA THR A 382 10.45 -22.10 2.28
C THR A 382 9.80 -21.96 3.65
N LEU A 383 8.83 -21.05 3.82
CA LEU A 383 8.21 -20.78 5.12
C LEU A 383 7.29 -21.94 5.50
N PRO A 384 7.34 -22.49 6.73
CA PRO A 384 6.41 -23.53 7.17
C PRO A 384 4.94 -23.08 7.12
N ASP A 385 4.01 -23.99 6.83
CA ASP A 385 2.57 -23.68 6.74
C ASP A 385 2.00 -23.05 8.02
N ARG A 386 2.48 -23.48 9.20
CA ARG A 386 2.07 -22.94 10.50
C ARG A 386 2.48 -21.46 10.65
N GLU A 387 3.69 -21.11 10.18
CA GLU A 387 4.20 -19.72 10.19
C GLU A 387 3.49 -18.85 9.16
N LEU A 388 3.12 -19.41 8.01
CA LEU A 388 2.29 -18.75 7.01
C LEU A 388 0.92 -18.41 7.60
N ALA A 389 0.23 -19.41 8.18
CA ALA A 389 -1.07 -19.23 8.83
C ALA A 389 -1.00 -18.19 9.96
N SER A 390 0.02 -18.27 10.82
CA SER A 390 0.30 -17.28 11.87
C SER A 390 0.35 -15.85 11.32
N GLY A 391 1.06 -15.61 10.21
CA GLY A 391 1.10 -14.29 9.59
C GLY A 391 -0.24 -13.79 9.03
N LEU A 392 -1.13 -14.70 8.59
CA LEU A 392 -2.45 -14.32 8.10
C LEU A 392 -3.38 -13.79 9.20
N ALA A 393 -3.10 -14.07 10.47
CA ALA A 393 -3.82 -13.47 11.60
C ALA A 393 -3.75 -11.93 11.55
N GLU A 394 -2.58 -11.38 11.22
CA GLU A 394 -2.39 -9.93 11.10
C GLU A 394 -3.05 -9.35 9.84
N VAL A 395 -3.04 -10.10 8.74
CA VAL A 395 -3.77 -9.72 7.52
C VAL A 395 -5.26 -9.57 7.81
N ILE A 396 -5.84 -10.53 8.55
CA ILE A 396 -7.24 -10.51 8.99
C ILE A 396 -7.53 -9.34 9.91
N LYS A 397 -6.61 -9.04 10.84
CA LYS A 397 -6.72 -7.92 11.77
C LYS A 397 -6.95 -6.59 11.06
N TYR A 398 -6.22 -6.27 9.99
CA TYR A 398 -6.41 -5.01 9.26
C TYR A 398 -7.83 -4.87 8.70
N GLY A 399 -8.37 -5.96 8.16
CA GLY A 399 -9.74 -5.98 7.64
C GLY A 399 -10.77 -5.69 8.73
N LEU A 400 -10.57 -6.23 9.92
CA LEU A 400 -11.48 -6.05 11.06
C LEU A 400 -11.45 -4.64 11.65
N ILE A 401 -10.25 -4.07 11.79
CA ILE A 401 -10.10 -2.82 12.53
C ILE A 401 -10.42 -1.59 11.69
N ARG A 402 -10.27 -1.67 10.35
CA ARG A 402 -10.35 -0.48 9.50
C ARG A 402 -10.69 -0.67 8.02
N ASP A 403 -10.77 -1.90 7.51
CA ASP A 403 -10.84 -2.12 6.05
C ASP A 403 -11.79 -3.27 5.67
N ALA A 404 -13.10 -2.98 5.72
CA ALA A 404 -14.13 -3.96 5.44
C ALA A 404 -14.03 -4.57 4.03
N GLU A 405 -13.68 -3.76 3.03
CA GLU A 405 -13.49 -4.24 1.64
C GLU A 405 -12.32 -5.22 1.57
N PHE A 406 -11.23 -4.95 2.29
CA PHE A 406 -10.12 -5.89 2.38
C PHE A 406 -10.49 -7.18 3.11
N PHE A 407 -11.26 -7.11 4.20
CA PHE A 407 -11.77 -8.31 4.86
C PHE A 407 -12.64 -9.17 3.91
N GLU A 408 -13.54 -8.56 3.15
CA GLU A 408 -14.35 -9.25 2.14
C GLU A 408 -13.52 -9.85 1.01
N TRP A 409 -12.43 -9.18 0.63
CA TRP A 409 -11.47 -9.72 -0.32
C TRP A 409 -10.76 -10.96 0.26
N GLN A 410 -10.36 -10.92 1.53
CA GLN A 410 -9.72 -12.04 2.21
C GLN A 410 -10.68 -13.23 2.31
N GLU A 411 -11.96 -13.01 2.64
CA GLU A 411 -12.97 -14.07 2.64
C GLU A 411 -13.11 -14.75 1.27
N LYS A 412 -12.87 -14.06 0.16
CA LYS A 412 -12.94 -14.65 -1.19
C LYS A 412 -11.65 -15.34 -1.63
N ASN A 413 -10.52 -15.00 -1.03
CA ASN A 413 -9.19 -15.41 -1.50
C ASN A 413 -8.38 -16.19 -0.44
N MET A 414 -8.96 -16.53 0.71
CA MET A 414 -8.24 -17.23 1.77
C MET A 414 -7.62 -18.54 1.30
N GLU A 415 -8.32 -19.34 0.49
CA GLU A 415 -7.76 -20.59 -0.06
C GLU A 415 -6.57 -20.33 -0.98
N LYS A 416 -6.58 -19.22 -1.74
CA LYS A 416 -5.44 -18.82 -2.57
C LYS A 416 -4.24 -18.42 -1.72
N LEU A 417 -4.47 -17.68 -0.63
CA LEU A 417 -3.43 -17.35 0.34
C LEU A 417 -2.86 -18.61 0.99
N MET A 418 -3.71 -19.53 1.45
CA MET A 418 -3.24 -20.81 2.01
C MET A 418 -2.51 -21.68 0.99
N ALA A 419 -2.81 -21.51 -0.31
CA ALA A 419 -2.16 -22.20 -1.42
C ALA A 419 -0.93 -21.46 -1.98
N ARG A 420 -0.49 -20.36 -1.37
CA ARG A 420 0.69 -19.57 -1.80
C ARG A 420 0.57 -18.99 -3.21
N ASP A 421 -0.66 -18.62 -3.61
CA ASP A 421 -0.88 -17.92 -4.87
C ASP A 421 -0.10 -16.58 -4.87
N PRO A 422 0.84 -16.37 -5.81
CA PRO A 422 1.73 -15.22 -5.79
C PRO A 422 1.00 -13.88 -5.91
N ASP A 423 -0.05 -13.81 -6.72
CA ASP A 423 -0.80 -12.58 -6.95
C ASP A 423 -1.68 -12.23 -5.73
N ALA A 424 -2.31 -13.23 -5.11
CA ALA A 424 -3.05 -13.04 -3.87
C ALA A 424 -2.12 -12.57 -2.73
N PHE A 425 -0.94 -13.18 -2.57
CA PHE A 425 0.01 -12.77 -1.54
C PHE A 425 0.56 -11.37 -1.78
N ALA A 426 0.94 -11.04 -3.02
CA ALA A 426 1.40 -9.70 -3.35
C ALA A 426 0.35 -8.63 -3.01
N TYR A 427 -0.93 -8.89 -3.32
CA TYR A 427 -2.02 -7.99 -2.94
C TYR A 427 -2.20 -7.91 -1.42
N ALA A 428 -2.23 -9.05 -0.71
CA ALA A 428 -2.42 -9.09 0.73
C ALA A 428 -1.30 -8.34 1.48
N ILE A 429 -0.05 -8.52 1.06
CA ILE A 429 1.09 -7.81 1.63
C ILE A 429 0.97 -6.31 1.34
N LYS A 430 0.80 -5.92 0.06
CA LYS A 430 0.62 -4.52 -0.33
C LYS A 430 -0.46 -3.83 0.50
N ARG A 431 -1.65 -4.42 0.58
CA ARG A 431 -2.79 -3.82 1.25
C ARG A 431 -2.61 -3.77 2.77
N SER A 432 -1.91 -4.74 3.35
CA SER A 432 -1.54 -4.71 4.77
C SER A 432 -0.52 -3.60 5.05
N CYS A 433 0.51 -3.46 4.21
CA CYS A 433 1.49 -2.38 4.31
C CYS A 433 0.84 -1.01 4.18
N GLU A 434 -0.08 -0.81 3.22
CA GLU A 434 -0.86 0.44 3.08
C GLU A 434 -1.65 0.76 4.36
N ASN A 435 -2.37 -0.24 4.88
CA ASN A 435 -3.14 -0.10 6.11
C ASN A 435 -2.25 0.28 7.30
N LYS A 436 -1.06 -0.31 7.44
CA LYS A 436 -0.15 0.02 8.53
C LYS A 436 0.55 1.36 8.32
N ALA A 437 1.00 1.65 7.09
CA ALA A 437 1.68 2.88 6.74
C ALA A 437 0.82 4.10 7.07
N GLU A 438 -0.45 4.11 6.67
CA GLU A 438 -1.34 5.24 6.96
C GLU A 438 -1.56 5.44 8.48
N VAL A 439 -1.74 4.36 9.24
CA VAL A 439 -1.85 4.47 10.72
C VAL A 439 -0.54 5.01 11.32
N VAL A 440 0.61 4.55 10.84
CA VAL A 440 1.93 4.99 11.33
C VAL A 440 2.20 6.45 11.00
N SER A 441 1.85 6.91 9.79
CA SER A 441 1.99 8.30 9.37
C SER A 441 1.14 9.24 10.22
N LEU A 442 -0.03 8.78 10.66
CA LEU A 442 -0.92 9.56 11.53
C LEU A 442 -0.53 9.50 13.01
N ASP A 443 0.08 8.41 13.47
CA ASP A 443 0.42 8.22 14.89
C ASP A 443 1.69 7.34 15.08
N GLU A 444 2.85 7.88 14.72
CA GLU A 444 4.12 7.15 14.75
C GLU A 444 4.44 6.59 16.15
N LYS A 445 4.15 7.33 17.22
CA LYS A 445 4.58 6.97 18.59
C LYS A 445 3.50 6.29 19.44
N GLU A 446 2.42 5.82 18.83
CA GLU A 446 1.31 5.14 19.52
C GLU A 446 0.70 5.96 20.66
N SER A 447 0.32 7.20 20.36
CA SER A 447 -0.37 8.09 21.28
C SER A 447 -1.90 7.90 21.29
N GLY A 448 -2.46 7.28 20.24
CA GLY A 448 -3.90 7.08 20.10
C GLY A 448 -4.25 6.11 18.98
N LEU A 449 -4.35 6.59 17.74
CA LEU A 449 -4.84 5.81 16.59
C LEU A 449 -4.06 4.51 16.38
N ARG A 450 -2.74 4.53 16.53
CA ARG A 450 -1.90 3.34 16.32
C ARG A 450 -2.15 2.25 17.35
N ALA A 451 -2.79 2.57 18.48
CA ALA A 451 -3.22 1.57 19.45
C ALA A 451 -4.24 0.57 18.85
N THR A 452 -5.02 0.98 17.83
CA THR A 452 -5.99 0.10 17.12
C THR A 452 -5.35 -1.12 16.48
N LEU A 453 -4.05 -1.06 16.14
CA LEU A 453 -3.30 -2.21 15.64
C LEU A 453 -3.13 -3.31 16.70
N ASN A 454 -3.49 -3.08 17.96
CA ASN A 454 -3.41 -4.07 19.04
C ASN A 454 -4.73 -4.83 19.26
N LEU A 455 -5.63 -4.91 18.26
CA LEU A 455 -6.79 -5.83 18.32
C LEU A 455 -6.30 -7.26 18.59
N GLY A 456 -6.96 -7.94 19.54
CA GLY A 456 -6.60 -9.28 19.99
C GLY A 456 -5.32 -9.38 20.83
N HIS A 457 -4.40 -8.40 20.76
CA HIS A 457 -3.08 -8.50 21.38
C HIS A 457 -3.09 -8.50 22.91
N THR A 458 -4.07 -7.87 23.57
CA THR A 458 -4.15 -7.94 25.05
C THR A 458 -4.34 -9.38 25.51
N PHE A 459 -5.26 -10.10 24.87
CA PHE A 459 -5.52 -11.51 25.14
C PHE A 459 -4.40 -12.39 24.60
N GLY A 460 -3.90 -12.10 23.39
CA GLY A 460 -2.80 -12.83 22.76
C GLY A 460 -1.53 -12.81 23.60
N HIS A 461 -1.09 -11.65 24.08
CA HIS A 461 0.08 -11.57 24.97
C HIS A 461 -0.13 -12.33 26.28
N ALA A 462 -1.35 -12.32 26.83
CA ALA A 462 -1.67 -13.13 28.00
C ALA A 462 -1.56 -14.64 27.73
N ILE A 463 -1.98 -15.10 26.54
CA ILE A 463 -1.78 -16.48 26.09
C ILE A 463 -0.27 -16.79 25.95
N GLU A 464 0.49 -15.92 25.27
CA GLU A 464 1.93 -16.15 25.04
C GLU A 464 2.72 -16.20 26.35
N THR A 465 2.47 -15.27 27.28
CA THR A 465 3.15 -15.24 28.57
C THR A 465 2.66 -16.34 29.51
N GLY A 466 1.36 -16.62 29.53
CA GLY A 466 0.76 -17.63 30.41
C GLY A 466 1.08 -19.07 29.98
N PHE A 467 1.11 -19.34 28.68
CA PHE A 467 1.40 -20.68 28.14
C PHE A 467 2.91 -20.94 28.00
N GLY A 468 3.70 -19.89 27.75
CA GLY A 468 5.15 -19.95 27.59
C GLY A 468 5.60 -19.51 26.20
N TYR A 469 6.67 -18.71 26.14
CA TYR A 469 7.20 -18.19 24.88
C TYR A 469 7.69 -19.31 23.96
N GLY A 470 7.06 -19.44 22.79
CA GLY A 470 7.42 -20.40 21.75
C GLY A 470 6.51 -21.62 21.65
N GLU A 471 5.59 -21.82 22.59
CA GLU A 471 4.60 -22.91 22.51
C GLU A 471 3.56 -22.63 21.42
N TRP A 472 2.99 -21.42 21.47
CA TRP A 472 2.18 -20.86 20.39
C TRP A 472 2.97 -19.79 19.64
N LEU A 473 2.73 -19.73 18.32
CA LEU A 473 3.19 -18.63 17.51
C LEU A 473 2.39 -17.38 17.85
N HIS A 474 2.99 -16.21 17.64
CA HIS A 474 2.33 -14.94 17.94
C HIS A 474 0.98 -14.80 17.23
N GLY A 475 0.90 -15.15 15.94
CA GLY A 475 -0.34 -15.07 15.17
C GLY A 475 -1.43 -16.03 15.64
N GLU A 476 -1.08 -17.18 16.21
CA GLU A 476 -2.03 -18.10 16.83
C GLU A 476 -2.66 -17.47 18.08
N ALA A 477 -1.83 -16.87 18.93
CA ALA A 477 -2.29 -16.16 20.11
C ALA A 477 -3.14 -14.92 19.76
N VAL A 478 -2.73 -14.16 18.73
CA VAL A 478 -3.51 -13.02 18.21
C VAL A 478 -4.83 -13.47 17.60
N ALA A 479 -4.88 -14.62 16.91
CA ALA A 479 -6.12 -15.16 16.37
C ALA A 479 -7.13 -15.50 17.47
N ALA A 480 -6.74 -16.30 18.47
CA ALA A 480 -7.59 -16.62 19.61
C ALA A 480 -7.98 -15.35 20.39
N GLY A 481 -7.02 -14.45 20.62
CA GLY A 481 -7.27 -13.18 21.28
C GLY A 481 -8.23 -12.26 20.51
N THR A 482 -8.22 -12.33 19.17
CA THR A 482 -9.17 -11.62 18.31
C THR A 482 -10.57 -12.19 18.47
N VAL A 483 -10.72 -13.52 18.55
CA VAL A 483 -12.02 -14.15 18.84
C VAL A 483 -12.55 -13.72 20.20
N MET A 484 -11.70 -13.67 21.23
CA MET A 484 -12.10 -13.19 22.56
C MET A 484 -12.53 -11.71 22.52
N ALA A 485 -11.81 -10.85 21.81
CA ALA A 485 -12.19 -9.44 21.64
C ALA A 485 -13.52 -9.28 20.88
N VAL A 486 -13.79 -10.15 19.91
CA VAL A 486 -15.04 -10.19 19.16
C VAL A 486 -16.20 -10.67 20.03
N ASP A 487 -16.04 -11.74 20.81
CA ASP A 487 -17.05 -12.19 21.78
C ASP A 487 -17.39 -11.09 22.80
N MET A 488 -16.37 -10.43 23.34
CA MET A 488 -16.56 -9.31 24.26
C MET A 488 -17.32 -8.15 23.61
N SER A 489 -16.96 -7.80 22.37
CA SER A 489 -17.64 -6.73 21.61
C SER A 489 -19.12 -7.08 21.36
N TYR A 490 -19.42 -8.35 21.09
CA TYR A 490 -20.78 -8.84 20.92
C TYR A 490 -21.58 -8.80 22.23
N ARG A 491 -21.00 -9.22 23.36
CA ARG A 491 -21.64 -9.14 24.69
C ARG A 491 -21.99 -7.72 25.11
N LEU A 492 -21.18 -6.74 24.69
CA LEU A 492 -21.43 -5.32 24.90
C LEU A 492 -22.55 -4.76 23.99
N GLY A 493 -23.08 -5.57 23.06
CA GLY A 493 -24.05 -5.15 22.05
C GLY A 493 -23.48 -4.20 21.02
N TRP A 494 -22.15 -4.18 20.82
CA TRP A 494 -21.47 -3.22 19.94
C TRP A 494 -21.35 -3.70 18.49
N ILE A 495 -21.44 -5.01 18.27
CA ILE A 495 -21.40 -5.63 16.94
C ILE A 495 -22.51 -6.65 16.79
N ASP A 496 -22.86 -6.93 15.54
CA ASP A 496 -23.84 -7.96 15.19
C ASP A 496 -23.23 -9.37 15.22
N SER A 497 -24.07 -10.37 15.50
CA SER A 497 -23.68 -11.79 15.51
C SER A 497 -23.11 -12.28 14.17
N SER A 498 -23.47 -11.65 13.04
CA SER A 498 -22.88 -11.95 11.73
C SER A 498 -21.38 -11.67 11.67
N ILE A 499 -20.87 -10.64 12.37
CA ILE A 499 -19.44 -10.35 12.44
C ILE A 499 -18.72 -11.45 13.22
N VAL A 500 -19.31 -11.91 14.33
CA VAL A 500 -18.79 -13.03 15.12
C VAL A 500 -18.61 -14.28 14.27
N LYS A 501 -19.64 -14.65 13.51
CA LYS A 501 -19.60 -15.80 12.60
C LYS A 501 -18.53 -15.64 11.52
N ARG A 502 -18.48 -14.49 10.85
CA ARG A 502 -17.51 -14.22 9.77
C ARG A 502 -16.06 -14.30 10.26
N VAL A 503 -15.78 -13.74 11.44
CA VAL A 503 -14.43 -13.82 12.05
C VAL A 503 -14.05 -15.26 12.36
N ASN A 504 -14.94 -16.04 12.97
CA ASN A 504 -14.65 -17.43 13.25
C ASN A 504 -14.41 -18.23 11.95
N ASP A 505 -15.28 -18.05 10.95
CA ASP A 505 -15.18 -18.76 9.68
C ASP A 505 -13.87 -18.46 8.93
N ILE A 506 -13.43 -17.19 8.88
CA ILE A 506 -12.20 -16.83 8.18
C ILE A 506 -10.94 -17.35 8.90
N LEU A 507 -10.92 -17.32 10.24
CA LEU A 507 -9.80 -17.84 11.03
C LEU A 507 -9.67 -19.37 10.89
N VAL A 508 -10.80 -20.08 10.90
CA VAL A 508 -10.82 -21.54 10.65
C VAL A 508 -10.28 -21.87 9.25
N ARG A 509 -10.69 -21.10 8.22
CA ARG A 509 -10.18 -21.29 6.84
C ARG A 509 -8.69 -20.97 6.71
N ALA A 510 -8.18 -20.04 7.50
CA ALA A 510 -6.75 -19.75 7.63
C ALA A 510 -5.98 -20.79 8.48
N LYS A 511 -6.66 -21.83 9.00
CA LYS A 511 -6.12 -22.85 9.91
C LYS A 511 -5.54 -22.26 11.21
N LEU A 512 -6.16 -21.19 11.71
CA LEU A 512 -5.79 -20.55 12.98
C LEU A 512 -6.70 -21.01 14.13
N PRO A 513 -6.19 -21.05 15.37
CA PRO A 513 -6.99 -21.38 16.53
C PRO A 513 -8.01 -20.27 16.84
N THR A 514 -9.20 -20.68 17.28
CA THR A 514 -10.31 -19.77 17.63
C THR A 514 -10.67 -19.81 19.12
N ALA A 515 -9.88 -20.52 19.93
CA ALA A 515 -10.00 -20.57 21.38
C ALA A 515 -8.58 -20.62 21.98
N PRO A 516 -8.34 -20.09 23.19
CA PRO A 516 -7.03 -20.16 23.83
C PRO A 516 -6.67 -21.62 24.22
N PRO A 517 -5.39 -21.89 24.57
CA PRO A 517 -4.99 -23.19 25.12
C PRO A 517 -5.81 -23.55 26.37
N GLU A 518 -6.14 -24.84 26.52
CA GLU A 518 -7.01 -25.30 27.62
C GLU A 518 -6.44 -25.05 29.03
N ILE A 519 -5.12 -24.89 29.15
CA ILE A 519 -4.43 -24.62 30.41
C ILE A 519 -4.63 -23.17 30.91
N MET A 520 -5.10 -22.27 30.04
CA MET A 520 -5.30 -20.88 30.41
C MET A 520 -6.49 -20.75 31.38
N THR A 521 -6.26 -20.10 32.52
CA THR A 521 -7.31 -19.77 33.51
C THR A 521 -7.67 -18.29 33.49
N VAL A 522 -8.83 -17.95 34.07
CA VAL A 522 -9.25 -16.54 34.22
C VAL A 522 -8.22 -15.71 34.99
N GLU A 523 -7.60 -16.30 36.02
CA GLU A 523 -6.60 -15.63 36.87
C GLU A 523 -5.28 -15.39 36.11
N MET A 524 -4.86 -16.33 35.27
CA MET A 524 -3.69 -16.16 34.41
C MET A 524 -3.91 -14.99 33.44
N PHE A 525 -5.06 -14.93 32.77
CA PHE A 525 -5.41 -13.78 31.94
C PHE A 525 -5.37 -12.46 32.72
N LYS A 526 -6.07 -12.39 33.86
CA LYS A 526 -6.15 -11.16 34.66
C LYS A 526 -4.78 -10.67 35.14
N SER A 527 -3.94 -11.58 35.61
CA SER A 527 -2.60 -11.24 36.12
C SER A 527 -1.68 -10.67 35.03
N VAL A 528 -1.66 -11.28 33.84
CA VAL A 528 -0.82 -10.79 32.74
C VAL A 528 -1.41 -9.51 32.12
N MET A 529 -2.72 -9.43 31.95
CA MET A 529 -3.37 -8.24 31.38
C MET A 529 -3.20 -7.00 32.27
N ALA A 530 -2.98 -7.18 33.58
CA ALA A 530 -2.77 -6.07 34.52
C ALA A 530 -1.45 -5.30 34.31
N VAL A 531 -0.47 -5.89 33.63
CA VAL A 531 0.82 -5.25 33.30
C VAL A 531 0.94 -4.88 31.81
N ASP A 532 -0.15 -4.98 31.04
CA ASP A 532 -0.16 -4.58 29.63
C ASP A 532 0.12 -3.07 29.50
N LYS A 533 0.97 -2.69 28.53
CA LYS A 533 1.33 -1.29 28.20
C LYS A 533 0.14 -0.35 27.97
N LYS A 534 -1.06 -0.88 27.68
CA LYS A 534 -2.30 -0.12 27.48
C LYS A 534 -2.96 0.28 28.79
N VAL A 535 -2.52 -0.25 29.92
CA VAL A 535 -2.95 0.21 31.25
C VAL A 535 -2.50 1.66 31.42
N ALA A 536 -3.45 2.57 31.64
CA ALA A 536 -3.19 3.96 32.00
C ALA A 536 -3.90 4.26 33.31
N ASP A 537 -3.15 4.73 34.31
CA ASP A 537 -3.65 5.05 35.65
C ASP A 537 -4.46 3.89 36.29
N GLY A 538 -4.02 2.64 36.06
CA GLY A 538 -4.67 1.43 36.56
C GLY A 538 -5.92 0.99 35.79
N LEU A 539 -6.34 1.73 34.76
CA LEU A 539 -7.44 1.35 33.87
C LEU A 539 -6.91 0.57 32.66
N LEU A 540 -7.32 -0.69 32.55
CA LEU A 540 -7.08 -1.49 31.35
C LEU A 540 -7.89 -0.93 30.18
N ARG A 541 -7.22 -0.58 29.10
CA ARG A 541 -7.84 -0.17 27.83
C ARG A 541 -7.69 -1.30 26.81
N LEU A 542 -8.76 -1.54 26.06
CA LEU A 542 -8.85 -2.61 25.07
C LEU A 542 -9.12 -2.05 23.69
N ILE A 543 -8.79 -2.85 22.67
CA ILE A 543 -9.27 -2.63 21.31
C ILE A 543 -10.44 -3.58 21.09
N LEU A 544 -11.60 -3.01 20.81
CA LEU A 544 -12.86 -3.74 20.61
C LEU A 544 -13.50 -3.29 19.31
N LEU A 545 -14.31 -4.16 18.70
CA LEU A 545 -15.06 -3.81 17.50
C LEU A 545 -16.33 -3.05 17.89
N LYS A 546 -16.73 -2.09 17.07
CA LYS A 546 -17.95 -1.31 17.31
C LYS A 546 -18.56 -0.83 16.00
N GLY A 547 -19.83 -1.17 15.80
CA GLY A 547 -20.57 -0.86 14.57
C GLY A 547 -20.33 -1.88 13.46
N PRO A 548 -20.38 -1.46 12.18
CA PRO A 548 -20.19 -2.37 11.05
C PRO A 548 -18.74 -2.87 10.96
N LEU A 549 -18.52 -3.94 10.20
CA LEU A 549 -17.19 -4.48 9.89
C LEU A 549 -16.21 -3.38 9.46
N GLY A 550 -14.94 -3.53 9.82
CA GLY A 550 -13.90 -2.53 9.53
C GLY A 550 -13.92 -1.34 10.48
N ASN A 551 -14.52 -1.47 11.66
CA ASN A 551 -14.54 -0.42 12.67
C ASN A 551 -14.17 -0.98 14.05
N CYS A 552 -13.20 -0.34 14.69
CA CYS A 552 -12.81 -0.63 16.06
C CYS A 552 -12.65 0.65 16.88
N VAL A 553 -12.56 0.49 18.19
CA VAL A 553 -12.33 1.57 19.14
C VAL A 553 -11.27 1.17 20.15
N PHE A 554 -10.40 2.11 20.49
CA PHE A 554 -9.52 2.02 21.66
C PHE A 554 -10.22 2.65 22.86
N THR A 555 -10.60 1.85 23.86
CA THR A 555 -11.46 2.32 24.95
C THR A 555 -11.15 1.66 26.29
N GLY A 556 -11.27 2.43 27.37
CA GLY A 556 -11.38 1.93 28.75
C GLY A 556 -12.82 1.93 29.27
N GLU A 557 -13.77 2.42 28.46
CA GLU A 557 -15.19 2.52 28.79
C GLU A 557 -15.93 1.29 28.26
N TYR A 558 -15.90 0.21 29.04
CA TYR A 558 -16.65 -1.01 28.80
C TYR A 558 -17.12 -1.61 30.12
N ASP A 559 -18.20 -2.40 30.10
CA ASP A 559 -18.65 -3.13 31.28
C ASP A 559 -17.62 -4.21 31.64
N ARG A 560 -17.03 -4.13 32.84
CA ARG A 560 -16.07 -5.12 33.33
C ARG A 560 -16.69 -6.52 33.44
N LYS A 561 -18.02 -6.60 33.64
CA LYS A 561 -18.72 -7.88 33.62
C LYS A 561 -18.61 -8.55 32.25
N ALA A 562 -18.63 -7.80 31.15
CA ALA A 562 -18.46 -8.37 29.81
C ALA A 562 -17.07 -8.99 29.63
N LEU A 563 -16.02 -8.37 30.19
CA LEU A 563 -14.67 -8.95 30.20
C LEU A 563 -14.65 -10.25 31.01
N ASP A 564 -15.19 -10.25 32.23
CA ASP A 564 -15.23 -11.44 33.08
C ASP A 564 -16.03 -12.59 32.45
N ASP A 565 -17.18 -12.29 31.85
CA ASP A 565 -18.01 -13.28 31.16
C ASP A 565 -17.31 -13.82 29.90
N THR A 566 -16.54 -12.99 29.19
CA THR A 566 -15.70 -13.42 28.07
C THR A 566 -14.63 -14.38 28.56
N LEU A 567 -13.85 -14.03 29.58
CA LEU A 567 -12.80 -14.91 30.10
C LEU A 567 -13.36 -16.26 30.56
N LYS A 568 -14.50 -16.27 31.26
CA LYS A 568 -15.18 -17.51 31.69
C LYS A 568 -15.72 -18.35 30.54
N ALA A 569 -16.07 -17.74 29.40
CA ALA A 569 -16.54 -18.48 28.24
C ALA A 569 -15.41 -19.23 27.51
N PHE A 570 -14.17 -18.76 27.64
CA PHE A 570 -13.00 -19.32 26.96
C PHE A 570 -12.04 -20.10 27.88
N CYS A 571 -12.19 -19.99 29.19
CA CYS A 571 -11.44 -20.75 30.20
C CYS A 571 -12.32 -21.83 30.84
N LYS A 572 -11.79 -23.04 31.04
CA LYS A 572 -12.51 -24.12 31.75
C LYS A 572 -12.59 -23.90 33.26
N SER A 573 -11.72 -23.05 33.83
CA SER A 573 -11.61 -22.73 35.26
C SER A 573 -11.23 -21.28 35.49
#